data_AF-R3IF68-F1
#
_entry.id   AF-R3IF68-F1
#
_cell.length_a   1.000
_cell.length_b   1.000
_cell.length_c   1.000
_cell.angle_alpha   90.00
_cell.angle_beta   90.00
_cell.angle_gamma   90.00
#
_symmetry.space_group_name_H-M   'P 1'
#
loop_
_entity.id
_entity.type
_entity.pdbx_description
1 polymer ?
#
loop_
_entity_poly.entity_id
_entity_poly.type
_entity_poly.pdbx_seq_one_letter_code
_entity_poly.pdbx_strand_id
1 'polypeptide(L)'
;MDYFRQRREYRKLKQNEIDISIGQNNLYRELLDYANDEGKLDDWFPLKNSALTDLTGLSTQGVAKARNSLIQMNLIKYRPGKKNAEKPQYKILPLYNKRLSKSVTTSLTKNNDENGENVPKCDKQFTSSVTAGSQVVAQTVVQPVAQTVEHKDLTSTIQELDKDNKYIYQDDLGVYEFIQQAWKKAPTGLLQGALGPWIKEWGPELVLYAFKLAYENSVEMQGLKKYVQAILNNWAKRDIKTLEDAEKAREAFEEQKRAGRGGYQKKPVREEKLPNWDGMQEDTPLSDEEQADLQRQMQELLGDNGT
;
A
#
# COMPACT_ATOMS: atom_id res chain seq x y z
N MET A 1 -26.12 5.75 -17.02
CA MET A 1 -24.94 4.94 -17.38
C MET A 1 -25.42 3.59 -17.86
N ASP A 2 -24.74 2.99 -18.84
CA ASP A 2 -24.95 1.58 -19.22
C ASP A 2 -24.02 0.67 -18.41
N TYR A 3 -24.61 -0.22 -17.61
CA TYR A 3 -23.91 -1.21 -16.78
C TYR A 3 -23.02 -2.16 -17.59
N PHE A 4 -23.57 -2.80 -18.64
CA PHE A 4 -22.83 -3.79 -19.43
C PHE A 4 -21.69 -3.13 -20.22
N ARG A 5 -21.90 -1.91 -20.72
CA ARG A 5 -20.83 -1.10 -21.32
C ARG A 5 -19.75 -0.74 -20.31
N GLN A 6 -20.11 -0.19 -19.15
CA GLN A 6 -19.16 0.13 -18.08
C GLN A 6 -18.37 -1.12 -17.62
N ARG A 7 -19.04 -2.28 -17.49
CA ARG A 7 -18.45 -3.58 -17.12
C ARG A 7 -17.46 -4.10 -18.16
N ARG A 8 -17.72 -3.87 -19.46
CA ARG A 8 -16.82 -4.19 -20.59
C ARG A 8 -15.61 -3.25 -20.66
N GLU A 9 -15.81 -1.94 -20.59
CA GLU A 9 -14.70 -0.98 -20.67
C GLU A 9 -13.73 -1.13 -19.48
N TYR A 10 -14.24 -1.33 -18.26
CA TYR A 10 -13.38 -1.64 -17.11
C TYR A 10 -12.59 -2.96 -17.28
N ARG A 11 -13.14 -3.96 -17.98
CA ARG A 11 -12.38 -5.20 -18.28
C ARG A 11 -11.22 -4.92 -19.23
N LYS A 12 -11.42 -4.10 -20.27
CA LYS A 12 -10.35 -3.68 -21.19
C LYS A 12 -9.27 -2.89 -20.46
N LEU A 13 -9.69 -1.93 -19.62
CA LEU A 13 -8.79 -1.08 -18.82
C LEU A 13 -7.87 -1.94 -17.93
N LYS A 14 -8.43 -2.92 -17.22
CA LYS A 14 -7.67 -3.88 -16.39
C LYS A 14 -6.72 -4.77 -17.21
N GLN A 15 -7.05 -5.06 -18.47
CA GLN A 15 -6.23 -5.93 -19.32
C GLN A 15 -5.06 -5.17 -19.97
N ASN A 16 -5.22 -3.87 -20.21
CA ASN A 16 -4.33 -3.10 -21.11
C ASN A 16 -3.59 -1.95 -20.42
N GLU A 17 -4.14 -1.33 -19.37
CA GLU A 17 -3.71 -0.02 -18.88
C GLU A 17 -3.43 0.04 -17.37
N ILE A 18 -4.10 -0.76 -16.54
CA ILE A 18 -3.98 -0.68 -15.06
C ILE A 18 -3.77 -2.02 -14.38
N ASP A 19 -2.75 -2.08 -13.53
CA ASP A 19 -2.56 -3.16 -12.56
C ASP A 19 -3.54 -2.99 -11.39
N ILE A 20 -4.56 -3.84 -11.36
CA ILE A 20 -5.54 -3.89 -10.28
C ILE A 20 -5.41 -5.19 -9.49
N SER A 21 -5.18 -5.07 -8.19
CA SER A 21 -5.16 -6.19 -7.26
C SER A 21 -6.54 -6.82 -7.11
N ILE A 22 -6.59 -8.08 -6.68
CA ILE A 22 -7.86 -8.82 -6.56
C ILE A 22 -8.85 -8.14 -5.60
N GLY A 23 -8.37 -7.54 -4.50
CA GLY A 23 -9.21 -6.77 -3.58
C GLY A 23 -9.78 -5.48 -4.20
N GLN A 24 -9.00 -4.75 -4.99
CA GLN A 24 -9.48 -3.58 -5.73
C GLN A 24 -10.52 -3.98 -6.79
N ASN A 25 -10.27 -5.09 -7.50
CA ASN A 25 -11.21 -5.64 -8.49
C ASN A 25 -12.55 -6.00 -7.85
N ASN A 26 -12.52 -6.77 -6.75
CA ASN A 26 -13.73 -7.24 -6.08
C ASN A 26 -14.53 -6.05 -5.55
N LEU A 27 -13.88 -5.11 -4.86
CA LEU A 27 -14.53 -3.89 -4.37
C LEU A 27 -15.17 -3.05 -5.50
N TYR A 28 -14.50 -2.89 -6.64
CA TYR A 28 -15.09 -2.17 -7.78
C TYR A 28 -16.27 -2.91 -8.40
N ARG A 29 -16.21 -4.25 -8.49
CA ARG A 29 -17.31 -5.07 -9.02
C ARG A 29 -18.54 -5.02 -8.11
N GLU A 30 -18.38 -5.27 -6.82
CA GLU A 30 -19.48 -5.16 -5.84
C GLU A 30 -20.13 -3.78 -5.86
N LEU A 31 -19.33 -2.70 -5.90
CA LEU A 31 -19.86 -1.34 -6.01
C LEU A 31 -20.60 -1.06 -7.32
N LEU A 32 -20.17 -1.63 -8.44
CA LEU A 32 -20.81 -1.47 -9.74
C LEU A 32 -22.11 -2.26 -9.84
N ASP A 33 -22.10 -3.48 -9.31
CA ASP A 33 -23.22 -4.42 -9.34
C ASP A 33 -24.32 -3.94 -8.37
N TYR A 34 -23.99 -3.59 -7.12
CA TYR A 34 -24.94 -2.97 -6.18
C TYR A 34 -25.56 -1.67 -6.71
N ALA A 35 -24.78 -0.82 -7.38
CA ALA A 35 -25.29 0.42 -7.98
C ALA A 35 -26.22 0.19 -9.18
N ASN A 36 -26.07 -0.94 -9.87
CA ASN A 36 -26.99 -1.37 -10.93
C ASN A 36 -28.31 -1.84 -10.35
N ASP A 37 -28.26 -2.69 -9.32
CA ASP A 37 -29.45 -3.28 -8.69
C ASP A 37 -30.31 -2.23 -7.97
N GLU A 38 -29.67 -1.21 -7.39
CA GLU A 38 -30.33 -0.01 -6.83
C GLU A 38 -30.79 1.02 -7.88
N GLY A 39 -30.48 0.81 -9.17
CA GLY A 39 -30.78 1.74 -10.26
C GLY A 39 -30.02 3.08 -10.22
N LYS A 40 -29.00 3.21 -9.36
CA LYS A 40 -28.29 4.46 -9.05
C LYS A 40 -26.92 4.56 -9.72
N LEU A 41 -26.79 3.98 -10.92
CA LEU A 41 -25.50 3.82 -11.60
C LEU A 41 -24.83 5.15 -12.00
N ASP A 42 -25.61 6.22 -12.21
CA ASP A 42 -25.12 7.59 -12.42
C ASP A 42 -24.97 8.39 -11.13
N ASP A 43 -25.48 7.92 -9.99
CA ASP A 43 -25.75 8.74 -8.81
C ASP A 43 -24.98 8.30 -7.55
N TRP A 44 -25.21 9.03 -6.46
CA TRP A 44 -24.66 8.67 -5.15
C TRP A 44 -25.54 7.63 -4.47
N PHE A 45 -24.96 6.49 -4.11
CA PHE A 45 -25.64 5.43 -3.36
C PHE A 45 -24.97 5.19 -2.01
N PRO A 46 -25.73 4.94 -0.93
CA PRO A 46 -25.17 4.64 0.38
C PRO A 46 -24.83 3.14 0.51
N LEU A 47 -23.63 2.81 1.00
CA LEU A 47 -23.26 1.42 1.29
C LEU A 47 -22.43 1.31 2.57
N LYS A 48 -22.75 0.35 3.43
CA LYS A 48 -22.09 0.15 4.73
C LYS A 48 -20.72 -0.54 4.54
N ASN A 49 -19.72 -0.10 5.29
CA ASN A 49 -18.40 -0.74 5.28
C ASN A 49 -18.45 -2.22 5.74
N SER A 50 -19.37 -2.59 6.65
CA SER A 50 -19.53 -4.00 7.07
C SER A 50 -19.95 -4.88 5.89
N ALA A 51 -21.00 -4.50 5.17
CA ALA A 51 -21.46 -5.23 3.99
C ALA A 51 -20.36 -5.35 2.91
N LEU A 52 -19.54 -4.30 2.74
CA LEU A 52 -18.38 -4.38 1.84
C LEU A 52 -17.30 -5.36 2.32
N THR A 53 -17.00 -5.42 3.61
CA THR A 53 -16.13 -6.43 4.21
C THR A 53 -16.67 -7.84 3.93
N ASP A 54 -17.96 -8.05 4.19
CA ASP A 54 -18.63 -9.35 4.05
C ASP A 54 -18.67 -9.83 2.59
N LEU A 55 -19.01 -8.95 1.63
CA LEU A 55 -19.10 -9.28 0.20
C LEU A 55 -17.72 -9.45 -0.46
N THR A 56 -16.74 -8.61 -0.12
CA THR A 56 -15.42 -8.63 -0.80
C THR A 56 -14.41 -9.58 -0.15
N GLY A 57 -14.69 -10.09 1.05
CA GLY A 57 -13.74 -10.87 1.86
C GLY A 57 -12.55 -10.06 2.39
N LEU A 58 -12.56 -8.73 2.23
CA LEU A 58 -11.47 -7.85 2.68
C LEU A 58 -11.70 -7.37 4.10
N SER A 59 -10.62 -7.29 4.90
CA SER A 59 -10.70 -6.60 6.19
C SER A 59 -11.10 -5.12 6.02
N THR A 60 -11.64 -4.48 7.06
CA THR A 60 -12.04 -3.07 7.03
C THR A 60 -10.90 -2.13 6.59
N GLN A 61 -9.64 -2.46 6.93
CA GLN A 61 -8.45 -1.75 6.44
C GLN A 61 -8.15 -2.07 4.96
N GLY A 62 -8.33 -3.32 4.54
CA GLY A 62 -8.24 -3.73 3.13
C GLY A 62 -9.23 -2.99 2.24
N VAL A 63 -10.51 -2.91 2.64
CA VAL A 63 -11.54 -2.11 1.95
C VAL A 63 -11.11 -0.64 1.86
N ALA A 64 -10.61 -0.06 2.95
CA ALA A 64 -10.15 1.33 2.95
C ALA A 64 -8.96 1.56 1.99
N LYS A 65 -7.97 0.67 1.96
CA LYS A 65 -6.81 0.74 1.05
C LYS A 65 -7.25 0.57 -0.40
N ALA A 66 -8.03 -0.46 -0.70
CA ALA A 66 -8.55 -0.74 -2.04
C ALA A 66 -9.38 0.44 -2.57
N ARG A 67 -10.27 0.99 -1.75
CA ARG A 67 -11.06 2.18 -2.08
C ARG A 67 -10.18 3.38 -2.42
N ASN A 68 -9.14 3.65 -1.64
CA ASN A 68 -8.23 4.78 -1.90
C ASN A 68 -7.54 4.62 -3.27
N SER A 69 -7.10 3.42 -3.64
CA SER A 69 -6.55 3.15 -4.98
C SER A 69 -7.58 3.36 -6.10
N LEU A 70 -8.83 2.90 -5.93
CA LEU A 70 -9.90 3.10 -6.92
C LEU A 70 -10.27 4.59 -7.09
N ILE A 71 -10.12 5.40 -6.03
CA ILE A 71 -10.27 6.87 -6.09
C ILE A 71 -9.09 7.50 -6.85
N GLN A 72 -7.85 7.05 -6.59
CA GLN A 72 -6.65 7.53 -7.30
C GLN A 72 -6.70 7.20 -8.80
N MET A 73 -7.17 6.01 -9.15
CA MET A 73 -7.45 5.59 -10.54
C MET A 73 -8.69 6.29 -11.15
N ASN A 74 -9.35 7.16 -10.39
CA ASN A 74 -10.54 7.92 -10.80
C ASN A 74 -11.68 7.04 -11.34
N LEU A 75 -11.84 5.84 -10.75
CA LEU A 75 -12.89 4.86 -11.08
C LEU A 75 -14.16 5.07 -10.24
N ILE A 76 -13.99 5.55 -9.01
CA ILE A 76 -15.09 5.83 -8.06
C ILE A 76 -14.86 7.15 -7.34
N LYS A 77 -15.94 7.76 -6.86
CA LYS A 77 -15.92 8.80 -5.83
C LYS A 77 -16.50 8.25 -4.53
N TYR A 78 -16.01 8.77 -3.41
CA TYR A 78 -16.39 8.37 -2.06
C TYR A 78 -16.69 9.60 -1.21
N ARG A 79 -17.69 9.48 -0.33
CA ARG A 79 -17.95 10.41 0.77
C ARG A 79 -17.94 9.64 2.09
N PRO A 80 -17.13 10.05 3.08
CA PRO A 80 -17.12 9.41 4.38
C PRO A 80 -18.46 9.63 5.10
N GLY A 81 -19.00 8.54 5.64
CA GLY A 81 -20.15 8.59 6.54
C GLY A 81 -19.76 8.98 7.97
N LYS A 82 -20.72 9.51 8.74
CA LYS A 82 -20.56 9.84 10.16
C LYS A 82 -21.04 8.67 11.01
N LYS A 83 -20.28 8.34 12.07
CA LYS A 83 -20.64 7.29 13.03
C LYS A 83 -22.06 7.52 13.56
N ASN A 84 -22.93 6.51 13.41
CA ASN A 84 -24.33 6.48 13.82
C ASN A 84 -25.28 7.51 13.19
N ALA A 85 -24.84 8.34 12.21
CA ALA A 85 -25.70 9.37 11.60
C ALA A 85 -25.81 9.23 10.07
N GLU A 86 -24.70 9.04 9.36
CA GLU A 86 -24.69 9.03 7.89
C GLU A 86 -23.95 7.80 7.37
N LYS A 87 -24.59 7.04 6.47
CA LYS A 87 -23.95 5.90 5.78
C LYS A 87 -22.87 6.43 4.82
N PRO A 88 -21.74 5.72 4.61
CA PRO A 88 -20.78 6.08 3.58
C PRO A 88 -21.45 6.07 2.20
N GLN A 89 -21.11 7.01 1.33
CA GLN A 89 -21.68 7.09 -0.03
C GLN A 89 -20.60 6.89 -1.09
N TYR A 90 -21.00 6.24 -2.18
CA TYR A 90 -20.16 5.93 -3.33
C TYR A 90 -20.85 6.41 -4.61
N LYS A 91 -20.07 6.68 -5.66
CA LYS A 91 -20.54 7.00 -7.01
C LYS A 91 -19.55 6.47 -8.04
N ILE A 92 -20.02 5.72 -9.03
CA ILE A 92 -19.19 5.18 -10.11
C ILE A 92 -18.85 6.29 -11.12
N LEU A 93 -17.64 6.27 -11.69
CA LEU A 93 -17.23 7.22 -12.72
C LEU A 93 -17.25 6.58 -14.14
N PRO A 94 -17.84 7.25 -15.14
CA PRO A 94 -18.03 6.68 -16.49
C PRO A 94 -16.72 6.58 -17.26
N LEU A 95 -16.37 5.39 -17.73
CA LEU A 95 -15.10 5.13 -18.43
C LEU A 95 -15.15 5.43 -19.92
N TYR A 96 -16.32 5.34 -20.55
CA TYR A 96 -16.52 5.56 -21.99
C TYR A 96 -16.70 7.04 -22.39
N ASN A 97 -16.55 7.98 -21.45
CA ASN A 97 -16.59 9.40 -21.77
C ASN A 97 -15.27 9.83 -22.41
N LYS A 98 -15.33 10.12 -23.72
CA LYS A 98 -14.24 10.44 -24.67
C LYS A 98 -13.27 11.58 -24.25
N ARG A 99 -13.52 12.26 -23.12
CA ARG A 99 -12.64 13.26 -22.50
C ARG A 99 -11.71 12.68 -21.41
N LEU A 100 -12.04 11.55 -20.80
CA LEU A 100 -11.27 10.96 -19.69
C LEU A 100 -10.13 10.07 -20.18
N SER A 101 -10.35 9.32 -21.26
CA SER A 101 -9.34 8.45 -21.89
C SER A 101 -8.12 9.21 -22.42
N LYS A 102 -8.22 10.52 -22.64
CA LYS A 102 -7.08 11.36 -23.04
C LYS A 102 -6.17 11.81 -21.88
N SER A 103 -6.60 11.63 -20.63
CA SER A 103 -5.84 12.06 -19.43
C SER A 103 -5.11 10.90 -18.74
N VAL A 104 -5.66 9.68 -18.84
CA VAL A 104 -5.07 8.48 -18.24
C VAL A 104 -3.79 8.07 -18.99
N THR A 105 -3.84 8.00 -20.32
CA THR A 105 -2.69 7.56 -21.13
C THR A 105 -1.49 8.52 -21.06
N THR A 106 -1.72 9.84 -20.94
CA THR A 106 -0.64 10.84 -20.79
C THR A 106 0.10 10.79 -19.46
N SER A 107 -0.37 9.99 -18.49
CA SER A 107 0.33 9.79 -17.21
C SER A 107 1.24 8.54 -17.23
N LEU A 108 1.25 7.77 -18.33
CA LEU A 108 1.88 6.44 -18.44
C LEU A 108 2.66 6.25 -19.76
N THR A 109 3.27 7.31 -20.31
CA THR A 109 4.40 7.22 -21.27
C THR A 109 4.99 8.61 -21.51
N LYS A 110 6.33 8.69 -21.55
CA LYS A 110 7.23 9.86 -21.36
C LYS A 110 7.70 9.94 -19.89
N ASN A 111 9.00 9.96 -19.61
CA ASN A 111 10.10 10.49 -20.43
C ASN A 111 11.21 9.45 -20.69
N ASN A 112 11.71 9.42 -21.93
CA ASN A 112 13.14 9.66 -22.17
C ASN A 112 13.20 10.94 -23.02
N ASP A 113 13.92 11.92 -22.47
CA ASP A 113 14.86 12.85 -23.11
C ASP A 113 14.42 13.88 -24.18
N GLU A 114 14.53 15.14 -23.71
CA GLU A 114 15.23 16.30 -24.31
C GLU A 114 14.59 17.19 -25.40
N ASN A 115 14.40 18.45 -24.96
CA ASN A 115 14.71 19.74 -25.60
C ASN A 115 14.24 20.07 -27.03
N GLY A 116 13.41 21.12 -27.11
CA GLY A 116 13.11 21.88 -28.32
C GLY A 116 12.08 22.98 -28.03
N GLU A 117 12.41 24.24 -28.32
CA GLU A 117 11.60 25.40 -27.93
C GLU A 117 10.34 25.65 -28.79
N ASN A 118 9.52 26.58 -28.27
CA ASN A 118 8.71 27.57 -28.97
C ASN A 118 7.21 27.30 -29.28
N VAL A 119 6.49 28.42 -29.42
CA VAL A 119 5.01 28.54 -29.25
C VAL A 119 4.31 28.84 -30.62
N PRO A 120 3.03 29.24 -30.75
CA PRO A 120 2.01 28.39 -31.39
C PRO A 120 1.40 28.92 -32.70
N LYS A 121 0.92 27.99 -33.55
CA LYS A 121 -0.19 28.08 -34.55
C LYS A 121 -0.11 26.81 -35.44
N CYS A 122 -1.08 26.36 -36.24
CA CYS A 122 -2.53 26.46 -36.42
C CYS A 122 -2.81 25.76 -37.78
N ASP A 123 -4.04 25.33 -38.01
CA ASP A 123 -4.64 24.92 -39.30
C ASP A 123 -4.33 23.56 -39.97
N LYS A 124 -5.43 22.94 -40.44
CA LYS A 124 -5.59 22.01 -41.59
C LYS A 124 -4.99 20.58 -41.47
N GLN A 125 -5.48 19.55 -42.20
CA GLN A 125 -6.83 19.13 -42.66
C GLN A 125 -6.67 17.73 -43.32
N PHE A 126 -7.66 16.81 -43.21
CA PHE A 126 -7.72 15.51 -43.94
C PHE A 126 -6.54 14.51 -43.71
N THR A 127 -6.53 13.21 -44.07
CA THR A 127 -7.52 12.28 -44.67
C THR A 127 -7.29 10.86 -44.09
N SER A 128 -8.25 9.95 -44.26
CA SER A 128 -8.18 8.52 -43.88
C SER A 128 -7.38 7.65 -44.88
N SER A 129 -6.76 6.54 -44.44
CA SER A 129 -6.85 5.23 -45.13
C SER A 129 -6.24 4.03 -44.37
N VAL A 130 -6.76 2.85 -44.70
CA VAL A 130 -6.59 1.49 -44.15
C VAL A 130 -5.36 0.77 -44.74
N THR A 131 -4.96 -0.37 -44.13
CA THR A 131 -4.32 -1.61 -44.71
C THR A 131 -2.99 -1.97 -44.03
N ALA A 132 -2.52 -3.21 -43.84
CA ALA A 132 -3.04 -4.52 -43.39
C ALA A 132 -1.91 -5.56 -43.66
N GLY A 133 -1.62 -6.46 -42.71
CA GLY A 133 -0.65 -7.59 -42.84
C GLY A 133 0.85 -7.25 -42.74
N SER A 134 1.79 -8.19 -42.59
CA SER A 134 1.80 -9.54 -41.96
C SER A 134 3.26 -10.06 -41.89
N GLN A 135 3.57 -11.04 -41.02
CA GLN A 135 4.85 -11.81 -40.91
C GLN A 135 6.08 -10.98 -40.41
N VAL A 136 6.86 -11.30 -39.37
CA VAL A 136 7.41 -12.53 -38.72
C VAL A 136 8.82 -12.93 -39.23
N VAL A 137 9.73 -13.23 -38.27
CA VAL A 137 11.14 -13.72 -38.36
C VAL A 137 12.27 -12.70 -38.60
N ALA A 138 13.04 -12.39 -37.55
CA ALA A 138 14.45 -12.78 -37.39
C ALA A 138 15.04 -12.24 -36.06
N GLN A 139 15.58 -13.12 -35.21
CA GLN A 139 16.41 -12.74 -34.06
C GLN A 139 17.90 -12.83 -34.44
N THR A 140 18.73 -11.96 -33.88
CA THR A 140 20.19 -12.16 -33.84
C THR A 140 20.71 -11.63 -32.52
N VAL A 141 21.54 -12.43 -31.84
CA VAL A 141 22.02 -12.20 -30.48
C VAL A 141 23.45 -11.68 -30.52
N VAL A 142 23.75 -10.60 -29.79
CA VAL A 142 25.11 -10.27 -29.34
C VAL A 142 25.06 -9.63 -27.94
N GLN A 143 25.78 -10.20 -26.97
CA GLN A 143 26.15 -9.53 -25.72
C GLN A 143 27.58 -8.97 -25.84
N PRO A 144 27.90 -7.88 -25.14
CA PRO A 144 29.22 -7.79 -24.53
C PRO A 144 29.21 -7.26 -23.08
N VAL A 145 29.75 -8.09 -22.19
CA VAL A 145 30.81 -7.83 -21.18
C VAL A 145 30.83 -6.47 -20.45
N ALA A 146 30.91 -6.56 -19.12
CA ALA A 146 31.06 -5.45 -18.18
C ALA A 146 32.42 -4.72 -18.26
N GLN A 147 32.45 -3.45 -17.82
CA GLN A 147 33.66 -2.68 -17.53
C GLN A 147 33.59 -2.03 -16.15
N THR A 148 34.73 -1.93 -15.47
CA THR A 148 34.89 -1.48 -14.09
C THR A 148 35.88 -0.30 -14.03
N VAL A 149 35.38 0.93 -13.85
CA VAL A 149 36.12 2.22 -13.78
C VAL A 149 35.17 3.21 -13.05
N GLU A 150 35.49 4.06 -12.07
CA GLU A 150 36.68 4.40 -11.24
C GLU A 150 36.15 4.88 -9.84
N HIS A 151 37.01 5.05 -8.83
CA HIS A 151 36.77 5.99 -7.71
C HIS A 151 37.71 7.19 -7.84
N LYS A 152 37.23 8.42 -7.66
CA LYS A 152 38.06 9.64 -7.58
C LYS A 152 37.61 10.54 -6.42
N ASP A 153 38.61 11.11 -5.76
CA ASP A 153 38.53 11.57 -4.38
C ASP A 153 37.84 12.92 -4.16
N LEU A 154 37.37 13.13 -2.92
CA LEU A 154 37.04 14.45 -2.42
C LEU A 154 38.31 15.29 -2.21
N THR A 155 38.25 16.58 -2.51
CA THR A 155 39.25 17.55 -2.02
C THR A 155 38.55 18.85 -1.64
N SER A 156 38.71 19.21 -0.37
CA SER A 156 38.15 20.42 0.24
C SER A 156 38.81 21.68 -0.29
N THR A 157 38.02 22.71 -0.55
CA THR A 157 38.51 24.10 -0.71
C THR A 157 37.89 24.96 0.37
N ILE A 158 38.69 25.35 1.36
CA ILE A 158 38.34 26.39 2.32
C ILE A 158 38.68 27.73 1.68
N GLN A 159 37.76 28.69 1.70
CA GLN A 159 38.04 30.11 1.49
C GLN A 159 37.49 30.92 2.65
N GLU A 160 38.23 31.94 3.05
CA GLU A 160 38.03 32.68 4.29
C GLU A 160 36.86 33.67 4.24
N LEU A 161 36.47 34.10 5.43
CA LEU A 161 35.36 35.02 5.70
C LEU A 161 35.66 36.44 5.21
N ASP A 162 34.67 37.08 4.61
CA ASP A 162 34.61 38.54 4.59
C ASP A 162 33.29 39.06 5.17
N LYS A 163 33.38 40.20 5.86
CA LYS A 163 32.31 40.72 6.72
C LYS A 163 31.42 41.68 5.94
N ASP A 164 30.22 41.24 5.57
CA ASP A 164 29.02 42.08 5.71
C ASP A 164 27.71 41.28 5.65
N ASN A 165 26.75 41.70 6.47
CA ASN A 165 25.63 40.85 6.88
C ASN A 165 24.50 40.78 5.84
N LYS A 166 24.51 39.74 4.99
CA LYS A 166 23.35 39.38 4.15
C LYS A 166 23.27 37.86 3.91
N TYR A 167 22.78 37.11 4.89
CA TYR A 167 22.42 35.70 4.73
C TYR A 167 21.28 35.52 3.71
N ILE A 168 21.64 35.21 2.46
CA ILE A 168 20.76 34.56 1.48
C ILE A 168 21.20 33.09 1.45
N TYR A 169 20.35 32.20 1.97
CA TYR A 169 20.68 30.78 2.14
C TYR A 169 20.94 30.10 0.79
N GLN A 170 22.12 29.48 0.66
CA GLN A 170 22.49 28.67 -0.50
C GLN A 170 22.41 27.16 -0.20
N ASP A 171 22.26 26.78 1.08
CA ASP A 171 22.15 25.40 1.57
C ASP A 171 20.69 24.87 1.66
N ASP A 172 19.68 25.72 1.48
CA ASP A 172 18.27 25.32 1.54
C ASP A 172 17.88 24.38 0.39
N LEU A 173 18.62 24.37 -0.74
CA LEU A 173 18.20 23.74 -1.98
C LEU A 173 18.11 22.20 -1.87
N GLY A 174 19.07 21.56 -1.19
CA GLY A 174 19.20 20.09 -1.16
C GLY A 174 18.03 19.37 -0.48
N VAL A 175 17.43 19.94 0.56
CA VAL A 175 16.29 19.31 1.25
C VAL A 175 15.02 19.34 0.38
N TYR A 176 14.78 20.46 -0.31
CA TYR A 176 13.61 20.59 -1.19
C TYR A 176 13.75 19.76 -2.46
N GLU A 177 14.95 19.74 -3.05
CA GLU A 177 15.30 18.93 -4.22
C GLU A 177 15.15 17.43 -3.91
N PHE A 178 15.68 16.96 -2.78
CA PHE A 178 15.54 15.56 -2.35
C PHE A 178 14.07 15.15 -2.21
N ILE A 179 13.22 15.97 -1.59
CA ILE A 179 11.78 15.68 -1.44
C ILE A 179 11.10 15.63 -2.83
N GLN A 180 11.45 16.55 -3.72
CA GLN A 180 10.90 16.59 -5.08
C GLN A 180 11.31 15.37 -5.90
N GLN A 181 12.56 14.93 -5.82
CA GLN A 181 13.09 13.74 -6.50
C GLN A 181 12.47 12.45 -5.95
N ALA A 182 12.47 12.27 -4.63
CA ALA A 182 12.04 11.04 -3.97
C ALA A 182 10.52 10.80 -4.06
N TRP A 183 9.69 11.85 -3.98
CA TRP A 183 8.22 11.72 -4.05
C TRP A 183 7.60 12.17 -5.39
N LYS A 184 8.41 12.65 -6.34
CA LYS A 184 7.98 13.18 -7.65
C LYS A 184 6.91 14.28 -7.56
N LYS A 185 6.89 15.00 -6.43
CA LYS A 185 5.89 16.01 -6.04
C LYS A 185 6.55 17.06 -5.18
N ALA A 186 6.28 18.33 -5.45
CA ALA A 186 6.79 19.43 -4.63
C ALA A 186 6.23 19.36 -3.19
N PRO A 187 7.05 19.70 -2.16
CA PRO A 187 6.57 19.80 -0.79
C PRO A 187 5.45 20.84 -0.71
N THR A 188 4.23 20.39 -0.37
CA THR A 188 3.02 21.21 -0.51
C THR A 188 2.55 21.75 0.84
N GLY A 189 2.26 23.05 0.90
CA GLY A 189 1.47 23.68 1.97
C GLY A 189 2.06 23.50 3.38
N LEU A 190 1.40 22.70 4.23
CA LEU A 190 1.79 22.51 5.63
C LEU A 190 3.21 21.97 5.81
N LEU A 191 3.73 21.22 4.83
CA LEU A 191 5.12 20.71 4.85
C LEU A 191 6.11 21.83 4.50
N GLN A 192 5.83 22.60 3.45
CA GLN A 192 6.63 23.75 3.02
C GLN A 192 6.81 24.77 4.16
N GLY A 193 5.72 25.11 4.86
CA GLY A 193 5.78 26.00 6.02
C GLY A 193 6.43 25.41 7.27
N ALA A 194 6.74 24.11 7.31
CA ALA A 194 7.44 23.45 8.42
C ALA A 194 8.94 23.27 8.15
N LEU A 195 9.35 23.21 6.88
CA LEU A 195 10.75 23.03 6.47
C LEU A 195 11.65 24.15 6.97
N GLY A 196 11.29 25.42 6.76
CA GLY A 196 12.08 26.57 7.22
C GLY A 196 12.38 26.56 8.73
N PRO A 197 11.36 26.42 9.60
CA PRO A 197 11.58 26.25 11.04
C PRO A 197 12.49 25.06 11.39
N TRP A 198 12.30 23.90 10.75
CA TRP A 198 13.14 22.73 11.03
C TRP A 198 14.59 22.92 10.61
N ILE A 199 14.85 23.48 9.43
CA ILE A 199 16.22 23.76 8.96
C ILE A 199 16.91 24.76 9.91
N LYS A 200 16.18 25.77 10.39
CA LYS A 200 16.69 26.76 11.37
C LYS A 200 17.00 26.16 12.74
N GLU A 201 16.21 25.19 13.22
CA GLU A 201 16.35 24.59 14.55
C GLU A 201 17.32 23.39 14.59
N TRP A 202 17.38 22.61 13.51
CA TRP A 202 18.07 21.30 13.46
C TRP A 202 19.21 21.21 12.45
N GLY A 203 19.35 22.21 11.58
CA GLY A 203 20.27 22.18 10.44
C GLY A 203 19.72 21.35 9.25
N PRO A 204 20.20 21.63 8.02
CA PRO A 204 19.70 20.97 6.82
C PRO A 204 20.03 19.47 6.77
N GLU A 205 21.20 19.05 7.30
CA GLU A 205 21.67 17.66 7.27
C GLU A 205 20.78 16.70 8.08
N LEU A 206 20.46 17.08 9.32
CA LEU A 206 19.60 16.27 10.20
C LEU A 206 18.17 16.15 9.64
N VAL A 207 17.68 17.25 9.07
CA VAL A 207 16.38 17.30 8.39
C VAL A 207 16.38 16.39 7.16
N LEU A 208 17.42 16.45 6.32
CA LEU A 208 17.61 15.58 5.16
C LEU A 208 17.65 14.09 5.57
N TYR A 209 18.37 13.75 6.65
CA TYR A 209 18.40 12.40 7.20
C TYR A 209 17.01 11.91 7.65
N ALA A 210 16.22 12.78 8.29
CA ALA A 210 14.84 12.46 8.66
C ALA A 210 13.93 12.23 7.43
N PHE A 211 14.14 12.95 6.33
CA PHE A 211 13.45 12.68 5.06
C PHE A 211 13.90 11.37 4.41
N LYS A 212 15.19 11.04 4.44
CA LYS A 212 15.72 9.74 3.98
C LYS A 212 15.09 8.57 4.74
N LEU A 213 14.98 8.67 6.07
CA LEU A 213 14.26 7.69 6.90
C LEU A 213 12.78 7.56 6.54
N ALA A 214 12.11 8.66 6.20
CA ALA A 214 10.71 8.63 5.76
C ALA A 214 10.54 7.96 4.39
N TYR A 215 11.53 8.12 3.49
CA TYR A 215 11.56 7.44 2.19
C TYR A 215 11.77 5.92 2.36
N GLU A 216 12.76 5.51 3.16
CA GLU A 216 13.02 4.09 3.46
C GLU A 216 11.80 3.38 4.09
N ASN A 217 11.05 4.09 4.95
CA ASN A 217 9.81 3.58 5.54
C ASN A 217 8.56 3.75 4.63
N SER A 218 8.74 4.13 3.36
CA SER A 218 7.67 4.28 2.35
C SER A 218 6.50 5.20 2.79
N VAL A 219 6.82 6.30 3.47
CA VAL A 219 5.81 7.24 3.99
C VAL A 219 5.23 8.10 2.86
N GLU A 220 3.90 8.21 2.79
CA GLU A 220 3.23 9.08 1.81
C GLU A 220 3.41 10.58 2.14
N MET A 221 3.46 11.44 1.11
CA MET A 221 3.60 12.91 1.22
C MET A 221 2.65 13.57 2.25
N GLN A 222 1.42 13.06 2.41
CA GLN A 222 0.44 13.55 3.38
C GLN A 222 0.80 13.24 4.84
N GLY A 223 1.48 12.11 5.08
CA GLY A 223 1.99 11.70 6.38
C GLY A 223 3.38 12.25 6.70
N LEU A 224 4.14 12.64 5.66
CA LEU A 224 5.55 13.02 5.73
C LEU A 224 5.85 14.06 6.81
N LYS A 225 5.06 15.14 6.89
CA LYS A 225 5.19 16.16 7.96
C LYS A 225 5.10 15.55 9.36
N LYS A 226 4.08 14.73 9.62
CA LYS A 226 3.84 14.14 10.95
C LYS A 226 4.93 13.14 11.33
N TYR A 227 5.44 12.41 10.34
CA TYR A 227 6.48 11.41 10.52
C TYR A 227 7.84 12.07 10.83
N VAL A 228 8.27 13.04 10.03
CA VAL A 228 9.50 13.81 10.29
C VAL A 228 9.40 14.56 11.63
N GLN A 229 8.26 15.18 11.94
CA GLN A 229 8.04 15.82 13.24
C GLN A 229 8.16 14.83 14.42
N ALA A 230 7.70 13.58 14.26
CA ALA A 230 7.83 12.56 15.30
C ALA A 230 9.28 12.11 15.49
N ILE A 231 10.09 12.06 14.41
CA ILE A 231 11.53 11.78 14.45
C ILE A 231 12.27 12.94 15.16
N LEU A 232 12.08 14.18 14.72
CA LEU A 232 12.71 15.36 15.33
C LEU A 232 12.33 15.48 16.82
N ASN A 233 11.06 15.26 17.17
CA ASN A 233 10.62 15.22 18.58
C ASN A 233 11.24 14.06 19.40
N ASN A 234 11.64 12.96 18.76
CA ASN A 234 12.34 11.86 19.43
C ASN A 234 13.80 12.21 19.70
N TRP A 235 14.47 12.81 18.71
CA TRP A 235 15.84 13.33 18.83
C TRP A 235 15.93 14.46 19.86
N ALA A 236 14.93 15.35 19.92
CA ALA A 236 14.80 16.40 20.94
C ALA A 236 14.76 15.84 22.36
N LYS A 237 14.05 14.72 22.58
CA LYS A 237 13.98 14.04 23.88
C LYS A 237 15.25 13.27 24.25
N ARG A 238 16.21 13.17 23.32
CA ARG A 238 17.48 12.44 23.47
C ARG A 238 18.69 13.38 23.35
N ASP A 239 18.45 14.70 23.23
CA ASP A 239 19.46 15.74 22.99
C ASP A 239 20.42 15.47 21.80
N ILE A 240 19.94 14.72 20.81
CA ILE A 240 20.69 14.37 19.59
C ILE A 240 20.75 15.61 18.69
N LYS A 241 21.96 16.15 18.47
CA LYS A 241 22.22 17.33 17.63
C LYS A 241 23.21 17.08 16.48
N THR A 242 23.85 15.92 16.47
CA THR A 242 24.88 15.51 15.49
C THR A 242 24.31 14.43 14.56
N LEU A 243 24.72 14.43 13.29
CA LEU A 243 24.34 13.40 12.31
C LEU A 243 24.73 11.99 12.81
N GLU A 244 25.96 11.83 13.30
CA GLU A 244 26.50 10.56 13.84
C GLU A 244 25.69 10.01 15.03
N ASP A 245 25.13 10.89 15.86
CA ASP A 245 24.31 10.48 17.00
C ASP A 245 22.89 10.10 16.58
N ALA A 246 22.38 10.68 15.48
CA ALA A 246 21.13 10.25 14.86
C ALA A 246 21.26 8.86 14.21
N GLU A 247 22.43 8.53 13.65
CA GLU A 247 22.72 7.19 13.12
C GLU A 247 22.83 6.15 14.24
N LYS A 248 23.62 6.40 15.30
CA LYS A 248 23.70 5.50 16.47
C LYS A 248 22.32 5.27 17.12
N ALA A 249 21.50 6.32 17.21
CA ALA A 249 20.13 6.21 17.73
C ALA A 249 19.18 5.41 16.83
N ARG A 250 19.43 5.36 15.52
CA ARG A 250 18.75 4.48 14.56
C ARG A 250 19.22 3.04 14.74
N GLU A 251 20.52 2.78 14.80
CA GLU A 251 21.08 1.43 14.98
C GLU A 251 20.53 0.78 16.25
N ALA A 252 20.61 1.46 17.39
CA ALA A 252 20.03 1.00 18.66
C ALA A 252 18.51 0.74 18.57
N PHE A 253 17.77 1.53 17.78
CA PHE A 253 16.34 1.30 17.56
C PHE A 253 16.06 0.10 16.63
N GLU A 254 16.88 -0.12 15.60
CA GLU A 254 16.80 -1.30 14.75
C GLU A 254 17.17 -2.57 15.52
N GLU A 255 18.21 -2.54 16.36
CA GLU A 255 18.57 -3.62 17.27
C GLU A 255 17.44 -3.93 18.25
N GLN A 256 16.87 -2.91 18.90
CA GLN A 256 15.71 -3.09 19.78
C GLN A 256 14.49 -3.68 19.03
N LYS A 257 14.27 -3.29 17.77
CA LYS A 257 13.22 -3.84 16.89
C LYS A 257 13.52 -5.27 16.43
N ARG A 258 14.79 -5.65 16.28
CA ARG A 258 15.22 -7.03 15.97
C ARG A 258 15.06 -7.92 17.20
N ALA A 259 15.52 -7.48 18.38
CA ALA A 259 15.37 -8.18 19.65
C ALA A 259 13.89 -8.33 20.07
N GLY A 260 13.11 -7.24 19.98
CA GLY A 260 11.69 -7.21 20.36
C GLY A 260 10.72 -7.95 19.42
N ARG A 261 11.22 -8.58 18.34
CA ARG A 261 10.42 -9.52 17.53
C ARG A 261 10.24 -10.88 18.21
N GLY A 262 11.09 -11.22 19.20
CA GLY A 262 10.87 -12.36 20.08
C GLY A 262 9.98 -11.99 21.26
N GLY A 263 8.76 -12.52 21.31
CA GLY A 263 8.00 -12.61 22.57
C GLY A 263 7.02 -11.48 22.89
N TYR A 264 6.05 -11.19 22.00
CA TYR A 264 4.73 -10.73 22.45
C TYR A 264 3.64 -11.76 22.10
N GLN A 265 3.86 -12.99 22.57
CA GLN A 265 2.79 -13.97 22.73
C GLN A 265 1.87 -13.46 23.84
N LYS A 266 0.73 -12.84 23.48
CA LYS A 266 -0.33 -12.60 24.47
C LYS A 266 -0.78 -13.98 24.98
N LYS A 267 -0.46 -14.30 26.23
CA LYS A 267 -1.05 -15.47 26.89
C LYS A 267 -2.58 -15.38 26.76
N PRO A 268 -3.27 -16.45 26.34
CA PRO A 268 -4.72 -16.43 26.26
C PRO A 268 -5.30 -16.11 27.64
N VAL A 269 -6.24 -15.17 27.69
CA VAL A 269 -6.83 -14.67 28.96
C VAL A 269 -7.65 -15.76 29.69
N ARG A 270 -7.93 -16.86 29.01
CA ARG A 270 -8.66 -18.02 29.51
C ARG A 270 -7.93 -19.28 29.06
N GLU A 271 -7.31 -19.96 30.03
CA GLU A 271 -6.87 -21.34 29.90
C GLU A 271 -8.01 -22.20 30.44
N GLU A 272 -8.63 -23.03 29.59
CA GLU A 272 -9.65 -23.96 30.05
C GLU A 272 -8.94 -25.12 30.75
N LYS A 273 -9.14 -25.23 32.06
CA LYS A 273 -8.69 -26.40 32.81
C LYS A 273 -9.49 -27.60 32.29
N LEU A 274 -8.78 -28.54 31.68
CA LEU A 274 -9.34 -29.84 31.35
C LEU A 274 -9.96 -30.44 32.63
N PRO A 275 -11.09 -31.16 32.54
CA PRO A 275 -11.63 -31.90 33.67
C PRO A 275 -10.55 -32.78 34.29
N ASN A 276 -10.53 -32.87 35.63
CA ASN A 276 -9.58 -33.77 36.28
C ASN A 276 -10.05 -35.21 36.08
N TRP A 277 -9.40 -35.94 35.18
CA TRP A 277 -9.70 -37.36 34.92
C TRP A 277 -8.98 -38.31 35.91
N ASP A 278 -8.16 -37.78 36.83
CA ASP A 278 -7.67 -38.54 38.00
C ASP A 278 -8.88 -39.06 38.80
N GLY A 279 -9.09 -40.37 38.75
CA GLY A 279 -10.23 -41.05 39.38
C GLY A 279 -11.01 -41.97 38.45
N MET A 280 -10.72 -42.01 37.14
CA MET A 280 -11.07 -43.19 36.36
C MET A 280 -10.26 -44.38 36.88
N GLN A 281 -10.96 -45.45 37.27
CA GLN A 281 -10.33 -46.73 37.57
C GLN A 281 -9.65 -47.22 36.29
N GLU A 282 -8.42 -47.72 36.40
CA GLU A 282 -7.79 -48.43 35.28
C GLU A 282 -8.68 -49.61 34.89
N ASP A 283 -8.96 -49.75 33.58
CA ASP A 283 -9.77 -50.83 33.04
C ASP A 283 -9.13 -52.18 33.43
N THR A 284 -9.63 -52.75 34.52
CA THR A 284 -9.14 -54.03 35.02
C THR A 284 -9.71 -55.09 34.08
N PRO A 285 -8.87 -55.85 33.35
CA PRO A 285 -9.40 -56.87 32.44
C PRO A 285 -10.20 -57.88 33.27
N LEU A 286 -11.44 -58.15 32.84
CA LEU A 286 -12.30 -59.15 33.50
C LEU A 286 -11.55 -60.48 33.64
N SER A 287 -11.78 -61.17 34.76
CA SER A 287 -11.21 -62.49 35.01
C SER A 287 -11.59 -63.46 33.89
N ASP A 288 -10.73 -64.42 33.56
CA ASP A 288 -10.99 -65.43 32.52
C ASP A 288 -12.31 -66.19 32.77
N GLU A 289 -12.68 -66.37 34.04
CA GLU A 289 -13.97 -66.95 34.45
C GLU A 289 -15.18 -66.04 34.10
N GLU A 290 -15.06 -64.74 34.36
CA GLU A 290 -16.11 -63.75 34.05
C GLU A 290 -16.27 -63.55 32.53
N GLN A 291 -15.16 -63.64 31.78
CA GLN A 291 -15.18 -63.64 30.31
C GLN A 291 -15.87 -64.89 29.76
N ALA A 292 -15.63 -66.07 30.36
CA ALA A 292 -16.28 -67.31 29.96
C ALA A 292 -17.80 -67.31 30.23
N ASP A 293 -18.23 -66.78 31.38
CA ASP A 293 -19.65 -66.61 31.70
C ASP A 293 -20.34 -65.59 30.78
N LEU A 294 -19.69 -64.46 30.45
CA LEU A 294 -20.18 -63.51 29.44
C LEU A 294 -20.31 -64.15 28.05
N GLN A 295 -19.32 -64.93 27.62
CA GLN A 295 -19.39 -65.66 26.34
C GLN A 295 -20.53 -66.68 26.35
N ARG A 296 -20.72 -67.39 27.46
CA ARG A 296 -21.82 -68.35 27.61
C ARG A 296 -23.19 -67.65 27.57
N GLN A 297 -23.32 -66.51 28.23
CA GLN A 297 -24.55 -65.71 28.21
C GLN A 297 -24.85 -65.13 26.81
N MET A 298 -23.82 -64.71 26.06
CA MET A 298 -23.96 -64.38 24.64
C MET A 298 -24.40 -65.58 23.79
N GLN A 299 -23.81 -66.76 24.02
CA GLN A 299 -24.12 -67.98 23.28
C GLN A 299 -25.57 -68.44 23.51
N GLU A 300 -26.06 -68.32 24.75
CA GLU A 300 -27.44 -68.65 25.14
C GLU A 300 -28.45 -67.68 24.49
N LEU A 301 -28.18 -66.37 24.51
CA LEU A 301 -29.00 -65.35 23.83
C LEU A 301 -29.03 -65.51 22.29
N LEU A 302 -27.99 -66.07 21.68
CA LEU A 302 -27.97 -66.38 20.24
C LEU A 302 -28.64 -67.72 19.91
N GLY A 303 -28.74 -68.65 20.87
CA GLY A 303 -29.24 -70.01 20.64
C GLY A 303 -30.75 -70.16 20.57
N ASP A 304 -31.52 -69.25 21.20
CA ASP A 304 -32.97 -69.38 21.39
C ASP A 304 -33.84 -68.82 20.24
N ASN A 305 -33.24 -68.35 19.15
CA ASN A 305 -33.97 -67.92 17.93
C ASN A 305 -34.03 -69.05 16.89
N GLY A 306 -34.54 -70.22 17.29
CA GLY A 306 -34.28 -71.51 16.62
C GLY A 306 -35.43 -72.50 16.43
N THR A 307 -36.71 -72.07 16.52
CA THR A 307 -37.88 -72.88 16.07
C THR A 307 -38.97 -71.99 15.46
#